data_AF-A0A353GXH3-F1
#
_entry.id   AF-A0A353GXH3-F1
#
_cell.length_a   1.000
_cell.length_b   1.000
_cell.length_c   1.000
_cell.angle_alpha   90.00
_cell.angle_beta   90.00
_cell.angle_gamma   90.00
#
_symmetry.space_group_name_H-M   'P 1'
#
loop_
_entity.id
_entity.type
_entity.pdbx_description
1 polymer ?
#
loop_
_entity_poly.entity_id
_entity_poly.type
_entity_poly.pdbx_seq_one_letter_code
_entity_poly.pdbx_strand_id
1 'polypeptide(L)'
;MEHSFGPAEESLSPRLRQNLTKINELLAKSPDLIIRRFMIQVNHQSWEAAIIFIDGLVDTKVIENHILRPLMVDGFKMKSDGPGIFGSNVRKDFGWIENHLLTVNSLVHQSTFDEVLNAILSRDTVLLAEGIAEGFQISSKGWEHRSIEEPDTEVTIKGAREGFIESLRTNTALLRRKVGHPHLTFEGMQVGRKSKTNLSLAYIRGLTDEDLLKEVRRRISRIDTESILDAVFWNSTLRTPLYHCFPL
;
A
#
# COMPACT_ATOMS: atom_id res chain seq x y z
N MET A 1 30.92 1.36 10.67
CA MET A 1 30.26 0.56 11.72
C MET A 1 28.95 0.11 11.14
N GLU A 2 28.96 -1.10 10.59
CA GLU A 2 27.83 -1.76 9.98
C GLU A 2 26.83 -2.12 11.07
N HIS A 3 25.63 -1.55 11.01
CA HIS A 3 24.53 -2.02 11.84
C HIS A 3 23.95 -3.28 11.18
N SER A 4 24.42 -4.43 11.64
CA SER A 4 23.79 -5.72 11.47
C SER A 4 22.38 -5.69 12.06
N PHE A 5 21.37 -5.41 11.23
CA PHE A 5 19.99 -5.70 11.55
C PHE A 5 19.67 -7.10 11.05
N GLY A 6 19.52 -8.03 11.99
CA GLY A 6 18.80 -9.27 11.73
C GLY A 6 18.11 -9.70 13.00
N PRO A 7 16.77 -9.76 13.04
CA PRO A 7 16.11 -10.93 13.60
C PRO A 7 16.07 -12.02 12.51
N ALA A 8 15.87 -13.28 12.90
CA ALA A 8 15.54 -14.33 11.94
C ALA A 8 14.31 -13.89 11.15
N GLU A 9 14.38 -13.84 9.82
CA GLU A 9 13.26 -13.47 8.97
C GLU A 9 12.09 -14.38 9.30
N GLU A 10 11.05 -13.82 9.91
CA GLU A 10 9.93 -14.64 10.36
C GLU A 10 9.17 -15.14 9.13
N SER A 11 9.02 -16.46 9.04
CA SER A 11 8.37 -17.08 7.89
C SER A 11 6.86 -16.91 7.92
N LEU A 12 6.23 -16.93 6.74
CA LEU A 12 4.79 -16.93 6.61
C LEU A 12 4.18 -18.20 7.20
N SER A 13 3.03 -18.06 7.85
CA SER A 13 2.22 -19.18 8.34
C SER A 13 1.31 -19.70 7.23
N PRO A 14 0.94 -21.00 7.21
CA PRO A 14 -0.10 -21.49 6.32
C PRO A 14 -1.49 -20.91 6.64
N ARG A 15 -1.68 -20.24 7.78
CA ARG A 15 -2.96 -19.62 8.16
C ARG A 15 -3.01 -18.17 7.68
N LEU A 16 -3.88 -17.89 6.71
CA LEU A 16 -4.04 -16.56 6.11
C LEU A 16 -4.36 -15.51 7.16
N ARG A 17 -5.29 -15.80 8.07
CA ARG A 17 -5.71 -14.84 9.12
C ARG A 17 -4.56 -14.37 9.99
N GLN A 18 -3.62 -15.26 10.33
CA GLN A 18 -2.45 -14.90 11.15
C GLN A 18 -1.52 -13.95 10.37
N ASN A 19 -1.26 -14.26 9.10
CA ASN A 19 -0.43 -13.42 8.24
C ASN A 19 -1.05 -12.03 8.05
N LEU A 20 -2.37 -11.95 7.80
CA LEU A 20 -3.07 -10.68 7.59
C LEU A 20 -3.05 -9.78 8.83
N THR A 21 -3.32 -10.34 10.02
CA THR A 21 -3.23 -9.57 11.27
C THR A 21 -1.84 -9.00 11.46
N LYS A 22 -0.82 -9.83 11.23
CA LYS A 22 0.56 -9.43 11.44
C LYS A 22 1.05 -8.40 10.42
N ILE A 23 0.73 -8.54 9.15
CA ILE A 23 1.07 -7.53 8.11
C ILE A 23 0.42 -6.19 8.45
N ASN A 24 -0.84 -6.19 8.91
CA ASN A 24 -1.53 -4.98 9.32
C ASN A 24 -0.88 -4.31 10.55
N GLU A 25 -0.35 -5.11 11.48
CA GLU A 25 0.41 -4.60 12.63
C GLU A 25 1.78 -4.03 12.24
N LEU A 26 2.53 -4.74 11.38
CA LEU A 26 3.85 -4.32 10.90
C LEU A 26 3.80 -3.02 10.09
N LEU A 27 2.76 -2.84 9.28
CA LEU A 27 2.49 -1.59 8.56
C LEU A 27 1.71 -0.57 9.40
N ALA A 28 1.73 -0.71 10.73
CA ALA A 28 1.24 0.30 11.65
C ALA A 28 -0.25 0.68 11.49
N LYS A 29 -1.07 -0.22 10.90
CA LYS A 29 -2.47 0.02 10.49
C LYS A 29 -2.60 1.22 9.55
N SER A 30 -1.63 1.34 8.65
CA SER A 30 -1.59 2.37 7.60
C SER A 30 -2.93 2.44 6.86
N PRO A 31 -3.59 3.62 6.79
CA PRO A 31 -4.91 3.76 6.16
C PRO A 31 -4.85 3.57 4.63
N ASP A 32 -3.63 3.61 4.09
CA ASP A 32 -3.31 3.39 2.70
C ASP A 32 -3.10 1.91 2.33
N LEU A 33 -2.99 1.02 3.32
CA LEU A 33 -2.93 -0.42 3.12
C LEU A 33 -4.33 -0.97 2.82
N ILE A 34 -4.46 -1.62 1.66
CA ILE A 34 -5.66 -2.34 1.28
C ILE A 34 -5.42 -3.84 1.42
N ILE A 35 -6.24 -4.48 2.26
CA ILE A 35 -6.33 -5.94 2.36
C ILE A 35 -7.71 -6.34 1.85
N ARG A 36 -7.74 -6.95 0.67
CA ARG A 36 -9.00 -7.44 0.07
C ARG A 36 -9.03 -8.96 0.10
N ARG A 37 -9.90 -9.51 0.94
CA ARG A 37 -10.18 -10.95 1.03
C ARG A 37 -11.21 -11.35 -0.04
N PHE A 38 -11.03 -12.52 -0.61
CA PHE A 38 -11.93 -13.11 -1.59
C PHE A 38 -11.82 -14.64 -1.55
N MET A 39 -12.79 -15.31 -2.15
CA MET A 39 -12.74 -16.74 -2.34
C MET A 39 -12.27 -17.01 -3.75
N ILE A 40 -11.20 -17.78 -3.90
CA ILE A 40 -10.87 -18.38 -5.19
C ILE A 40 -11.80 -19.59 -5.36
N GLN A 41 -12.30 -19.83 -6.55
CA GLN A 41 -13.14 -20.99 -6.85
C GLN A 41 -12.63 -21.65 -8.12
N VAL A 42 -12.14 -22.88 -7.98
CA VAL A 42 -11.62 -23.69 -9.09
C VAL A 42 -12.14 -25.11 -8.89
N ASN A 43 -12.73 -25.71 -9.93
CA ASN A 43 -13.18 -27.11 -9.92
C ASN A 43 -14.01 -27.52 -8.68
N HIS A 44 -15.01 -26.70 -8.33
CA HIS A 44 -15.89 -26.90 -7.15
C HIS A 44 -15.20 -26.86 -5.77
N GLN A 45 -13.90 -26.57 -5.72
CA GLN A 45 -13.20 -26.26 -4.48
C GLN A 45 -13.14 -24.76 -4.25
N SER A 46 -13.16 -24.37 -2.98
CA SER A 46 -13.07 -22.97 -2.57
C SER A 46 -12.08 -22.83 -1.42
N TRP A 47 -11.26 -21.81 -1.55
CA TRP A 47 -10.15 -21.45 -0.68
C TRP A 47 -10.17 -19.94 -0.51
N GLU A 48 -9.87 -19.55 0.73
CA GLU A 48 -9.81 -18.15 1.09
C GLU A 48 -8.46 -17.57 0.67
N ALA A 49 -8.47 -16.42 0.02
CA ALA A 49 -7.29 -15.69 -0.39
C ALA A 49 -7.42 -14.21 -0.08
N ALA A 50 -6.31 -13.50 -0.06
CA ALA A 50 -6.28 -12.06 0.07
C ALA A 50 -5.19 -11.44 -0.80
N ILE A 51 -5.53 -10.33 -1.45
CA ILE A 51 -4.53 -9.45 -2.04
C ILE A 51 -4.23 -8.30 -1.07
N ILE A 52 -2.98 -7.89 -1.04
CA ILE A 52 -2.44 -6.87 -0.16
C ILE A 52 -1.63 -5.90 -1.02
N PHE A 53 -1.97 -4.62 -0.95
CA PHE A 53 -1.27 -3.56 -1.69
C PHE A 53 -1.47 -2.22 -0.99
N ILE A 54 -0.64 -1.23 -1.35
CA ILE A 54 -0.85 0.16 -0.95
C ILE A 54 -1.59 0.88 -2.07
N ASP A 55 -2.77 1.42 -1.76
CA ASP A 55 -3.56 2.18 -2.73
C ASP A 55 -2.80 3.45 -3.18
N GLY A 56 -2.97 3.86 -4.43
CA GLY A 56 -2.19 4.93 -5.05
C GLY A 56 -0.73 4.59 -5.42
N LEU A 57 -0.17 3.44 -4.99
CA LEU A 57 1.13 2.95 -5.50
C LEU A 57 0.98 1.98 -6.67
N VAL A 58 -0.18 1.33 -6.76
CA VAL A 58 -0.51 0.28 -7.73
C VAL A 58 -1.55 0.76 -8.73
N ASP A 59 -1.58 0.14 -9.91
CA ASP A 59 -2.68 0.31 -10.86
C ASP A 59 -3.84 -0.63 -10.49
N THR A 60 -4.96 -0.05 -10.05
CA THR A 60 -6.15 -0.81 -9.66
C THR A 60 -6.77 -1.59 -10.82
N LYS A 61 -6.66 -1.10 -12.07
CA LYS A 61 -7.15 -1.83 -13.25
C LYS A 61 -6.34 -3.09 -13.49
N VAL A 62 -5.04 -3.06 -13.21
CA VAL A 62 -4.18 -4.24 -13.31
C VAL A 62 -4.64 -5.31 -12.33
N ILE A 63 -4.84 -4.92 -11.07
CA ILE A 63 -5.32 -5.83 -10.01
C ILE A 63 -6.68 -6.43 -10.38
N GLU A 64 -7.63 -5.61 -10.83
CA GLU A 64 -8.97 -6.06 -11.17
C GLU A 64 -8.99 -7.02 -12.37
N ASN A 65 -8.30 -6.68 -13.45
CA ASN A 65 -8.38 -7.42 -14.71
C ASN A 65 -7.45 -8.64 -14.76
N HIS A 66 -6.30 -8.59 -14.10
CA HIS A 66 -5.27 -9.64 -14.21
C HIS A 66 -5.11 -10.50 -12.95
N ILE A 67 -5.68 -10.08 -11.82
CA ILE A 67 -5.64 -10.86 -10.56
C ILE A 67 -7.05 -11.27 -10.14
N LEU A 68 -7.93 -10.31 -9.86
CA LEU A 68 -9.24 -10.62 -9.26
C LEU A 68 -10.20 -11.31 -10.23
N ARG A 69 -10.38 -10.79 -11.45
CA ARG A 69 -11.29 -11.38 -12.43
C ARG A 69 -10.88 -12.82 -12.80
N PRO A 70 -9.61 -13.13 -13.11
CA PRO A 70 -9.21 -14.51 -13.42
C PRO A 70 -9.45 -15.46 -12.25
N LEU A 71 -9.15 -15.03 -11.02
CA LEU A 71 -9.27 -15.87 -9.82
C LEU A 71 -10.71 -16.04 -9.30
N MET A 72 -11.59 -15.05 -9.51
CA MET A 72 -12.96 -15.07 -9.01
C MET A 72 -14.00 -15.50 -10.06
N VAL A 73 -13.78 -15.19 -11.34
CA VAL A 73 -14.79 -15.36 -12.39
C VAL A 73 -14.37 -16.41 -13.41
N ASP A 74 -13.13 -16.34 -13.91
CA ASP A 74 -12.71 -17.22 -15.01
C ASP A 74 -12.31 -18.61 -14.51
N GLY A 75 -11.71 -18.72 -13.31
CA GLY A 75 -11.49 -20.00 -12.62
C GLY A 75 -12.76 -20.80 -12.37
N PHE A 76 -13.91 -20.13 -12.18
CA PHE A 76 -15.22 -20.77 -12.05
C PHE A 76 -15.74 -21.35 -13.37
N LYS A 77 -15.42 -20.71 -14.50
CA LYS A 77 -15.88 -21.13 -15.83
C LYS A 77 -15.09 -22.30 -16.41
N MET A 78 -13.92 -22.61 -15.85
CA MET A 78 -13.14 -23.79 -16.22
C MET A 78 -13.84 -25.04 -15.69
N LYS A 79 -14.77 -25.58 -16.51
CA LYS A 79 -15.25 -26.95 -16.37
C LYS A 79 -14.08 -27.88 -16.73
N SER A 80 -13.80 -28.83 -15.87
CA SER A 80 -12.74 -29.82 -16.04
C SER A 80 -13.00 -30.72 -17.26
N ASP A 81 -12.31 -30.48 -18.37
CA ASP A 81 -12.00 -31.53 -19.36
C ASP A 81 -10.57 -32.09 -19.15
N GLY A 82 -9.96 -31.81 -17.99
CA GLY A 82 -8.63 -32.30 -17.59
C GLY A 82 -8.70 -33.29 -16.41
N PRO A 83 -7.81 -34.29 -16.35
CA PRO A 83 -7.90 -35.42 -15.42
C PRO A 83 -7.57 -34.98 -13.99
N GLY A 84 -8.57 -34.84 -13.11
CA GLY A 84 -8.45 -34.98 -11.65
C GLY A 84 -7.23 -34.35 -10.96
N ILE A 85 -6.79 -33.15 -11.38
CA ILE A 85 -5.53 -32.53 -10.91
C ILE A 85 -5.69 -31.93 -9.50
N PHE A 86 -6.91 -31.52 -9.12
CA PHE A 86 -7.19 -30.85 -7.85
C PHE A 86 -7.53 -31.84 -6.75
N GLY A 87 -6.54 -32.14 -5.91
CA GLY A 87 -6.67 -33.20 -4.92
C GLY A 87 -5.81 -32.95 -3.68
N SER A 88 -6.46 -32.63 -2.55
CA SER A 88 -5.93 -32.61 -1.17
C SER A 88 -4.67 -31.77 -0.87
N ASN A 89 -3.95 -31.30 -1.89
CA ASN A 89 -2.65 -30.66 -1.76
C ASN A 89 -2.69 -29.26 -2.38
N VAL A 90 -3.10 -28.32 -1.53
CA VAL A 90 -3.23 -26.89 -1.81
C VAL A 90 -2.03 -26.32 -2.57
N ARG A 91 -0.80 -26.80 -2.30
CA ARG A 91 0.42 -26.35 -3.01
C ARG A 91 0.44 -26.71 -4.49
N LYS A 92 0.03 -27.94 -4.87
CA LYS A 92 0.00 -28.37 -6.28
C LYS A 92 -1.11 -27.65 -7.04
N ASP A 93 -2.24 -27.47 -6.37
CA ASP A 93 -3.42 -26.81 -6.91
C ASP A 93 -3.12 -25.32 -7.18
N PHE A 94 -2.34 -24.67 -6.32
CA PHE A 94 -1.95 -23.28 -6.50
C PHE A 94 -0.88 -23.08 -7.58
N GLY A 95 0.05 -24.03 -7.74
CA GLY A 95 0.97 -24.04 -8.88
C GLY A 95 0.25 -24.14 -10.24
N TRP A 96 -0.94 -24.75 -10.28
CA TRP A 96 -1.77 -24.71 -11.48
C TRP A 96 -2.38 -23.32 -11.71
N ILE A 97 -2.86 -22.65 -10.64
CA ILE A 97 -3.37 -21.26 -10.71
C ILE A 97 -2.29 -20.32 -11.25
N GLU A 98 -1.08 -20.43 -10.72
CA GLU A 98 0.07 -19.66 -11.16
C GLU A 98 0.29 -19.80 -12.67
N ASN A 99 0.32 -21.05 -13.16
CA ASN A 99 0.66 -21.33 -14.55
C ASN A 99 -0.51 -21.12 -15.55
N HIS A 100 -1.77 -21.09 -15.10
CA HIS A 100 -2.93 -21.13 -16.00
C HIS A 100 -3.95 -20.00 -15.80
N LEU A 101 -4.07 -19.40 -14.61
CA LEU A 101 -5.08 -18.38 -14.31
C LEU A 101 -4.49 -16.98 -14.19
N LEU A 102 -3.29 -16.84 -13.66
CA LEU A 102 -2.66 -15.53 -13.52
C LEU A 102 -1.99 -15.13 -14.84
N THR A 103 -2.58 -14.17 -15.55
CA THR A 103 -2.01 -13.58 -16.77
C THR A 103 -0.98 -12.50 -16.44
N VAL A 104 -0.07 -12.80 -15.51
CA VAL A 104 0.92 -11.85 -15.01
C VAL A 104 2.32 -12.19 -15.49
N ASN A 105 3.10 -11.16 -15.84
CA ASN A 105 4.40 -11.34 -16.49
C ASN A 105 5.47 -11.90 -15.55
N SER A 106 5.36 -11.62 -14.25
CA SER A 106 6.26 -12.13 -13.23
C SER A 106 5.53 -12.39 -11.93
N LEU A 107 5.84 -13.54 -11.35
CA LEU A 107 5.37 -13.95 -10.04
C LEU A 107 6.59 -14.42 -9.24
N VAL A 108 6.77 -13.85 -8.05
CA VAL A 108 7.91 -14.14 -7.18
C VAL A 108 7.37 -14.69 -5.87
N HIS A 109 7.87 -15.86 -5.46
CA HIS A 109 7.51 -16.47 -4.18
C HIS A 109 8.17 -15.70 -3.05
N GLN A 110 7.37 -15.38 -2.04
CA GLN A 110 7.81 -14.76 -0.79
C GLN A 110 7.55 -15.74 0.34
N SER A 111 8.58 -16.06 1.11
CA SER A 111 8.51 -16.97 2.25
C SER A 111 8.49 -16.23 3.58
N THR A 112 8.90 -14.95 3.60
CA THR A 112 9.07 -14.18 4.84
C THR A 112 8.23 -12.91 4.88
N PHE A 113 7.98 -12.39 6.09
CA PHE A 113 7.23 -11.14 6.25
C PHE A 113 7.99 -9.94 5.68
N ASP A 114 9.31 -9.91 5.80
CA ASP A 114 10.13 -8.78 5.32
C ASP A 114 10.10 -8.68 3.79
N GLU A 115 10.19 -9.82 3.12
CA GLU A 115 9.95 -9.97 1.68
C GLU A 115 8.59 -9.41 1.25
N VAL A 116 7.52 -9.78 1.95
CA VAL A 116 6.16 -9.28 1.69
C VAL A 116 6.07 -7.77 1.89
N LEU A 117 6.65 -7.23 2.96
CA LEU A 117 6.67 -5.79 3.22
C LEU A 117 7.43 -5.04 2.14
N ASN A 118 8.60 -5.54 1.75
CA ASN A 118 9.42 -4.96 0.70
C ASN A 118 8.68 -4.95 -0.65
N ALA A 119 7.97 -6.04 -0.99
CA ALA A 119 7.15 -6.11 -2.19
C ALA A 119 6.03 -5.04 -2.20
N ILE A 120 5.28 -4.93 -1.09
CA ILE A 120 4.19 -3.96 -0.95
C ILE A 120 4.71 -2.52 -1.05
N LEU A 121 5.82 -2.20 -0.37
CA LEU A 121 6.45 -0.88 -0.41
C LEU A 121 7.08 -0.59 -1.78
N SER A 122 7.48 -1.63 -2.51
CA SER A 122 8.01 -1.56 -3.88
C SER A 122 6.93 -1.49 -4.96
N ARG A 123 5.68 -1.16 -4.59
CA ARG A 123 4.54 -0.93 -5.50
C ARG A 123 4.00 -2.19 -6.17
N ASP A 124 4.24 -3.35 -5.57
CA ASP A 124 3.71 -4.61 -6.05
C ASP A 124 2.56 -5.08 -5.16
N THR A 125 1.76 -6.01 -5.69
CA THR A 125 0.63 -6.61 -4.97
C THR A 125 1.06 -7.97 -4.47
N VAL A 126 0.80 -8.27 -3.20
CA VAL A 126 1.06 -9.60 -2.64
C VAL A 126 -0.25 -10.37 -2.52
N LEU A 127 -0.30 -11.56 -3.10
CA LEU A 127 -1.38 -12.52 -2.97
C LEU A 127 -1.00 -13.59 -1.93
N LEU A 128 -1.84 -13.76 -0.91
CA LEU A 128 -1.74 -14.82 0.08
C LEU A 128 -2.97 -15.73 -0.02
N ALA A 129 -2.79 -17.03 0.21
CA ALA A 129 -3.88 -18.00 0.21
C ALA A 129 -3.83 -18.91 1.44
N GLU A 130 -5.01 -19.28 1.94
CA GLU A 130 -5.14 -20.19 3.09
C GLU A 130 -4.56 -21.57 2.75
N GLY A 131 -3.79 -22.14 3.66
CA GLY A 131 -3.09 -23.41 3.51
C GLY A 131 -1.70 -23.30 2.87
N ILE A 132 -1.27 -22.11 2.43
CA ILE A 132 0.03 -21.88 1.80
C ILE A 132 0.89 -20.99 2.69
N ALA A 133 2.06 -21.50 3.10
CA ALA A 133 3.05 -20.77 3.89
C ALA A 133 3.99 -19.91 3.03
N GLU A 134 3.51 -19.49 1.86
CA GLU A 134 4.23 -18.70 0.87
C GLU A 134 3.25 -17.66 0.30
N GLY A 135 3.74 -16.47 0.02
CA GLY A 135 3.03 -15.40 -0.66
C GLY A 135 3.54 -15.22 -2.08
N PHE A 136 2.72 -14.58 -2.91
CA PHE A 136 3.03 -14.37 -4.31
C PHE A 136 3.07 -12.87 -4.58
N GLN A 137 4.26 -12.35 -4.84
CA GLN A 137 4.42 -10.99 -5.33
C GLN A 137 4.06 -10.96 -6.82
N ILE A 138 3.13 -10.08 -7.15
CA ILE A 138 2.65 -9.82 -8.49
C ILE A 138 2.96 -8.37 -8.82
N SER A 139 3.68 -8.15 -9.92
CA SER A 139 3.97 -6.79 -10.39
C SER A 139 2.68 -6.10 -10.82
N SER A 140 2.23 -5.14 -10.00
CA SER A 140 1.05 -4.30 -10.24
C SER A 140 1.40 -2.86 -10.57
N LYS A 141 2.69 -2.60 -10.86
CA LYS A 141 3.12 -1.39 -11.54
C LYS A 141 2.38 -1.38 -12.88
N GLY A 142 1.66 -0.31 -13.18
CA GLY A 142 0.91 -0.21 -14.43
C GLY A 142 1.76 -0.71 -15.60
N TRP A 143 1.16 -1.51 -16.49
CA TRP A 143 1.79 -1.95 -17.73
C TRP A 143 2.07 -0.72 -18.58
N GLU A 144 3.14 0.00 -18.27
CA GLU A 144 3.78 0.85 -19.25
C GLU A 144 4.43 -0.12 -20.23
N HIS A 145 3.67 -0.50 -21.26
CA HIS A 145 4.28 -0.51 -22.58
C HIS A 145 4.90 0.88 -22.72
N ARG A 146 6.18 1.02 -22.35
CA ARG A 146 7.00 2.09 -22.86
C ARG A 146 6.96 1.89 -24.36
N SER A 147 6.10 2.64 -25.04
CA SER A 147 6.37 3.04 -26.40
C SER A 147 7.80 3.53 -26.39
N ILE A 148 8.68 2.86 -27.13
CA ILE A 148 10.02 3.39 -27.39
C ILE A 148 9.77 4.56 -28.34
N GLU A 149 9.42 5.73 -27.80
CA GLU A 149 9.56 6.98 -28.52
C GLU A 149 10.94 7.53 -28.18
N GLU A 150 11.72 7.79 -29.22
CA GLU A 150 12.99 8.50 -29.11
C GLU A 150 12.76 9.85 -28.43
N PRO A 151 13.63 10.26 -27.49
CA PRO A 151 13.44 11.53 -26.81
C PRO A 151 13.67 12.67 -27.81
N ASP A 152 12.66 13.49 -28.04
CA ASP A 152 12.85 14.79 -28.66
C ASP A 152 13.79 15.60 -27.75
N THR A 153 14.97 15.88 -28.31
CA THR A 153 15.99 16.73 -27.70
C THR A 153 15.43 18.11 -27.40
N GLU A 154 15.23 18.44 -26.13
CA GLU A 154 15.53 19.79 -25.64
C GLU A 154 15.84 19.85 -24.14
N VAL A 155 16.69 20.80 -23.81
CA VAL A 155 17.55 20.86 -22.62
C VAL A 155 16.87 21.59 -21.46
N THR A 156 17.24 21.21 -20.23
CA THR A 156 17.32 22.05 -19.01
C THR A 156 16.15 22.01 -18.02
N ILE A 157 16.31 21.27 -16.90
CA ILE A 157 16.72 21.73 -15.55
C ILE A 157 16.50 20.53 -14.62
N LYS A 158 17.57 20.04 -13.99
CA LYS A 158 17.54 18.96 -13.00
C LYS A 158 16.68 19.32 -11.78
N GLY A 159 15.59 18.58 -11.61
CA GLY A 159 14.83 18.47 -10.37
C GLY A 159 13.51 17.75 -10.64
N ALA A 160 13.29 16.57 -10.07
CA ALA A 160 12.02 15.87 -10.16
C ALA A 160 10.94 16.70 -9.46
N ARG A 161 10.21 17.53 -10.22
CA ARG A 161 9.03 18.25 -9.74
C ARG A 161 7.85 17.28 -9.68
N GLU A 162 7.89 16.29 -8.80
CA GLU A 162 6.65 15.71 -8.28
C GLU A 162 6.08 16.74 -7.30
N GLY A 163 5.36 17.73 -7.83
CA GLY A 163 4.60 18.68 -7.01
C GLY A 163 3.40 17.97 -6.40
N PHE A 164 3.06 18.32 -5.15
CA PHE A 164 1.78 17.90 -4.58
C PHE A 164 0.63 18.47 -5.42
N ILE A 165 -0.41 17.68 -5.59
CA ILE A 165 -1.66 18.06 -6.26
C ILE A 165 -2.81 18.13 -5.25
N GLU A 166 -4.01 18.50 -5.68
CA GLU A 166 -5.16 18.68 -4.77
C GLU A 166 -5.64 17.37 -4.11
N SER A 167 -5.29 16.21 -4.68
CA SER A 167 -5.62 14.90 -4.13
C SER A 167 -4.69 14.52 -2.98
N LEU A 168 -5.23 14.46 -1.75
CA LEU A 168 -4.53 13.94 -0.58
C LEU A 168 -3.98 12.53 -0.83
N ARG A 169 -4.75 11.67 -1.50
CA ARG A 169 -4.34 10.29 -1.77
C ARG A 169 -3.09 10.23 -2.62
N THR A 170 -3.08 10.99 -3.71
CA THR A 170 -1.93 11.06 -4.62
C THR A 170 -0.71 11.58 -3.88
N ASN A 171 -0.87 12.61 -3.05
CA ASN A 171 0.23 13.17 -2.25
C ASN A 171 0.80 12.18 -1.23
N THR A 172 -0.06 11.42 -0.53
CA THR A 172 0.38 10.39 0.40
C THR A 172 1.09 9.25 -0.32
N ALA A 173 0.64 8.88 -1.52
CA ALA A 173 1.31 7.88 -2.34
C ALA A 173 2.69 8.35 -2.81
N LEU A 174 2.83 9.62 -3.21
CA LEU A 174 4.13 10.23 -3.55
C LEU A 174 5.09 10.19 -2.35
N LEU A 175 4.61 10.56 -1.16
CA LEU A 175 5.40 10.47 0.08
C LEU A 175 5.82 9.04 0.40
N ARG A 176 4.90 8.08 0.29
CA ARG A 176 5.18 6.65 0.50
C ARG A 176 6.19 6.11 -0.50
N ARG A 177 6.09 6.51 -1.77
CA ARG A 177 7.05 6.16 -2.84
C ARG A 177 8.45 6.69 -2.53
N LYS A 178 8.54 7.91 -1.99
CA LYS A 178 9.81 8.57 -1.67
C LYS A 178 10.40 8.08 -0.34
N VAL A 179 9.56 7.75 0.62
CA VAL A 179 9.90 7.30 1.97
C VAL A 179 9.36 5.88 2.14
N GLY A 180 10.09 4.91 1.61
CA GLY A 180 9.78 3.48 1.70
C GLY A 180 9.96 2.88 3.10
N HIS A 181 9.59 3.62 4.15
CA HIS A 181 9.73 3.20 5.54
C HIS A 181 8.41 2.56 6.02
N PRO A 182 8.44 1.34 6.61
CA PRO A 182 7.23 0.63 7.01
C PRO A 182 6.43 1.38 8.10
N HIS A 183 7.12 2.08 9.00
CA HIS A 183 6.49 2.88 10.06
C HIS A 183 6.08 4.31 9.64
N LEU A 184 6.23 4.69 8.37
CA LEU A 184 5.61 5.93 7.89
C LEU A 184 4.10 5.79 8.10
N THR A 185 3.53 6.72 8.84
CA THR A 185 2.13 6.69 9.25
C THR A 185 1.45 7.94 8.71
N PHE A 186 0.28 7.75 8.10
CA PHE A 186 -0.61 8.83 7.71
C PHE A 186 -1.84 8.80 8.61
N GLU A 187 -2.13 9.90 9.29
CA GLU A 187 -3.28 10.04 10.18
C GLU A 187 -4.28 11.03 9.55
N GLY A 188 -5.42 10.51 9.11
CA GLY A 188 -6.48 11.32 8.51
C GLY A 188 -7.23 12.12 9.58
N MET A 189 -7.42 13.41 9.33
CA MET A 189 -8.14 14.32 10.22
C MET A 189 -9.11 15.18 9.39
N GLN A 190 -10.19 15.68 10.01
CA GLN A 190 -11.10 16.62 9.39
C GLN A 190 -11.28 17.84 10.29
N VAL A 191 -11.23 19.03 9.72
CA VAL A 191 -11.27 20.31 10.45
C VAL A 191 -12.19 21.33 9.75
N GLY A 192 -12.63 22.34 10.50
CA GLY A 192 -13.50 23.41 10.01
C GLY A 192 -15.00 23.07 10.03
N ARG A 193 -15.84 24.01 10.49
CA ARG A 193 -17.28 23.77 10.72
C ARG A 193 -18.09 23.60 9.43
N LYS A 194 -17.82 24.44 8.43
CA LYS A 194 -18.59 24.52 7.18
C LYS A 194 -17.91 23.79 6.02
N SER A 195 -16.62 24.04 5.82
CA SER A 195 -15.83 23.47 4.73
C SER A 195 -15.41 22.01 4.94
N LYS A 196 -15.34 21.54 6.20
CA LYS A 196 -14.97 20.16 6.55
C LYS A 196 -13.74 19.65 5.78
N THR A 197 -12.66 20.43 5.83
CA THR A 197 -11.42 20.15 5.10
C THR A 197 -10.76 18.88 5.63
N ASN A 198 -10.46 17.96 4.73
CA ASN A 198 -9.70 16.74 5.03
C ASN A 198 -8.20 17.08 5.09
N LEU A 199 -7.50 16.47 6.04
CA LEU A 199 -6.07 16.61 6.25
C LEU A 199 -5.46 15.23 6.50
N SER A 200 -4.15 15.11 6.24
CA SER A 200 -3.36 13.93 6.57
C SER A 200 -2.09 14.37 7.28
N LEU A 201 -1.92 13.95 8.54
CA LEU A 201 -0.70 14.14 9.30
C LEU A 201 0.25 12.97 9.01
N ALA A 202 1.39 13.26 8.40
CA ALA A 202 2.42 12.26 8.06
C ALA A 202 3.58 12.30 9.07
N TYR A 203 3.97 11.16 9.62
CA TYR A 203 5.10 11.04 10.55
C TYR A 203 5.68 9.61 10.54
N ILE A 204 6.89 9.42 11.09
CA ILE A 204 7.46 8.07 11.25
C ILE A 204 7.31 7.64 12.71
N ARG A 205 6.52 6.60 12.95
CA ARG A 205 6.27 6.05 14.29
C ARG A 205 7.56 5.49 14.88
N GLY A 206 7.84 5.83 16.14
CA GLY A 206 9.04 5.42 16.86
C GLY A 206 10.27 6.31 16.64
N LEU A 207 10.26 7.18 15.62
CA LEU A 207 11.29 8.22 15.43
C LEU A 207 10.81 9.61 15.86
N THR A 208 9.50 9.85 15.79
CA THR A 208 8.90 11.14 16.13
C THR A 208 8.54 11.18 17.61
N ASP A 209 8.81 12.32 18.27
CA ASP A 209 8.42 12.56 19.66
C ASP A 209 6.88 12.55 19.81
N GLU A 210 6.37 11.68 20.68
CA GLU A 210 4.94 11.52 20.93
C GLU A 210 4.32 12.74 21.61
N ASP A 211 5.07 13.48 22.44
CA ASP A 211 4.55 14.68 23.09
C ASP A 211 4.42 15.83 22.08
N LEU A 212 5.34 15.90 21.11
CA LEU A 212 5.20 16.79 19.95
C LEU A 212 3.99 16.42 19.10
N LEU A 213 3.78 15.13 18.81
CA LEU A 213 2.61 14.66 18.04
C LEU A 213 1.29 14.99 18.75
N LYS A 214 1.21 14.78 20.08
CA LYS A 214 0.03 15.18 20.87
C LYS A 214 -0.23 16.68 20.77
N GLU A 215 0.80 17.50 20.85
CA GLU A 215 0.65 18.95 20.75
C GLU A 215 0.17 19.38 19.36
N VAL A 216 0.73 18.81 18.29
CA VAL A 216 0.28 19.05 16.92
C VAL A 216 -1.18 18.64 16.75
N ARG A 217 -1.57 17.45 17.19
CA ARG A 217 -2.98 16.99 17.15
C ARG A 217 -3.90 17.94 17.90
N ARG A 218 -3.50 18.37 19.11
CA ARG A 218 -4.25 19.33 19.93
C ARG A 218 -4.44 20.65 19.19
N ARG A 219 -3.40 21.18 18.56
CA ARG A 219 -3.49 22.43 17.76
C ARG A 219 -4.42 22.27 16.58
N ILE A 220 -4.28 21.20 15.80
CA ILE A 220 -5.14 20.92 14.63
C ILE A 220 -6.61 20.80 15.05
N SER A 221 -6.90 20.09 16.16
CA SER A 221 -8.28 19.93 16.65
C SER A 221 -8.97 21.22 17.09
N ARG A 222 -8.19 22.26 17.44
CA ARG A 222 -8.70 23.58 17.86
C ARG A 222 -8.96 24.52 16.69
N ILE A 223 -8.65 24.10 15.46
CA ILE A 223 -8.87 24.89 14.26
C ILE A 223 -10.36 24.89 13.97
N ASP A 224 -10.96 26.00 14.34
CA ASP A 224 -12.40 26.20 14.30
C ASP A 224 -12.76 27.39 13.42
N THR A 225 -12.23 27.39 12.20
CA THR A 225 -12.46 28.43 11.19
C THR A 225 -13.52 27.99 10.18
N GLU A 226 -14.25 28.94 9.59
CA GLU A 226 -15.27 28.66 8.58
C GLU A 226 -14.65 28.14 7.27
N SER A 227 -13.46 28.61 6.92
CA SER A 227 -12.66 28.19 5.77
C SER A 227 -11.18 28.20 6.11
N ILE A 228 -10.45 27.18 5.64
CA ILE A 228 -8.99 27.08 5.73
C ILE A 228 -8.46 27.47 4.35
N LEU A 229 -7.83 28.64 4.27
CA LEU A 229 -7.56 29.28 2.99
C LEU A 229 -6.21 28.87 2.39
N ASP A 230 -5.11 28.72 3.15
CA ASP A 230 -3.77 28.48 2.56
C ASP A 230 -2.73 27.88 3.51
N ALA A 231 -1.60 27.39 2.95
CA ALA A 231 -0.42 26.91 3.71
C ALA A 231 0.13 27.96 4.71
N VAL A 232 -0.09 29.25 4.44
CA VAL A 232 0.28 30.35 5.34
C VAL A 232 -0.53 30.32 6.64
N PHE A 233 -1.83 29.98 6.57
CA PHE A 233 -2.68 29.80 7.75
C PHE A 233 -2.23 28.60 8.60
N TRP A 234 -1.79 27.52 7.96
CA TRP A 234 -1.22 26.37 8.66
C TRP A 234 0.07 26.72 9.40
N ASN A 235 1.00 27.41 8.73
CA ASN A 235 2.27 27.82 9.32
C ASN A 235 2.07 28.78 10.52
N SER A 236 1.12 29.72 10.44
CA SER A 236 0.83 30.64 11.56
C SER A 236 0.14 29.94 12.73
N THR A 237 -0.74 28.98 12.48
CA THR A 237 -1.45 28.23 13.53
C THR A 237 -0.55 27.21 14.23
N LEU A 238 0.35 26.57 13.48
CA LEU A 238 1.27 25.59 14.02
C LEU A 238 2.49 26.22 14.71
N ARG A 239 2.88 27.45 14.32
CA ARG A 239 3.90 28.20 15.05
C ARG A 239 3.31 28.82 16.31
N THR A 240 4.03 28.67 17.41
CA THR A 240 3.79 29.50 18.60
C THR A 240 3.92 30.96 18.17
N PRO A 241 2.99 31.87 18.50
CA PRO A 241 3.23 33.28 18.25
C PRO A 241 4.43 33.68 19.12
N LEU A 242 5.57 33.97 18.48
CA LEU A 242 6.50 34.92 19.06
C LEU A 242 5.73 36.21 19.14
N TYR A 243 5.25 36.57 20.33
CA TYR A 243 4.72 37.89 20.61
C TYR A 243 5.86 38.90 20.35
N HIS A 244 6.01 39.36 19.11
CA HIS A 244 6.65 40.63 18.86
C HIS A 244 5.65 41.69 19.29
N CYS A 245 5.82 42.20 20.51
CA CYS A 245 5.21 43.47 20.90
C CYS A 245 5.66 44.54 19.90
N PHE A 246 4.69 45.07 19.15
CA PHE A 246 4.73 46.33 18.42
C PHE A 246 5.09 47.51 19.34
N PRO A 247 5.46 48.69 18.79
CA PRO A 247 6.59 48.99 17.91
C PRO A 247 7.82 49.44 18.74
N LEU A 248 9.00 49.55 18.11
CA LEU A 248 10.10 50.38 18.61
C LEU A 248 9.87 51.85 18.22
#